data_AF-A0A357C6W5-F1
#
_entry.id   AF-A0A357C6W5-F1
#
_cell.length_a   1.000
_cell.length_b   1.000
_cell.length_c   1.000
_cell.angle_alpha   90.00
_cell.angle_beta   90.00
_cell.angle_gamma   90.00
#
_symmetry.space_group_name_H-M   'P 1'
#
loop_
_entity.id
_entity.type
_entity.pdbx_description
1 polymer ?
#
loop_
_entity_poly.entity_id
_entity_poly.type
_entity_poly.pdbx_seq_one_letter_code
_entity_poly.pdbx_strand_id
1 'polypeptide(L)'
;MKGEIRTEKGNLVDVNVDSERYSQSIHGGFACIACHKKFGMNPHKPTAMGDVPKDITVAASKISHKAKADPVALAACSECHGAIYKSWQNSIHGSNVISKKQTDGASCIDCHGSPHYITSKKTETSTINKKNVVKTCGECHEKEELAKKYNFGTHILERYYESFHGKKYILGHQNAPVCTDCHSYHNVKQWEDPMSPVAWDNRTETCGKCHKGTTKKFVTAITHKPIGKDNPIPYYFGKILTVLLVSVIVFIVGHVIVEVFSEIRDRIFRKKEEHHE
;
A
#
# COMPACT_ATOMS: atom_id res chain seq x y z
N MET A 1 -5.21 28.74 9.83
CA MET A 1 -5.06 29.82 8.81
C MET A 1 -6.11 29.58 7.76
N LYS A 2 -6.82 30.62 7.26
CA LYS A 2 -7.74 30.46 6.14
C LYS A 2 -7.29 31.25 4.91
N GLY A 3 -7.23 30.62 3.73
CA GLY A 3 -6.85 31.29 2.49
C GLY A 3 -6.70 30.35 1.30
N GLU A 4 -6.76 30.92 0.10
CA GLU A 4 -6.43 30.25 -1.15
C GLU A 4 -5.22 30.95 -1.77
N ILE A 5 -4.27 30.18 -2.30
CA ILE A 5 -3.15 30.73 -3.07
C ILE A 5 -3.28 30.30 -4.52
N ARG A 6 -2.87 31.19 -5.43
CA ARG A 6 -2.73 30.84 -6.83
C ARG A 6 -1.30 30.40 -7.09
N THR A 7 -1.12 29.17 -7.53
CA THR A 7 0.19 28.64 -7.91
C THR A 7 0.72 29.35 -9.16
N GLU A 8 2.03 29.25 -9.43
CA GLU A 8 2.64 29.76 -10.66
C GLU A 8 1.99 29.20 -11.94
N LYS A 9 1.34 28.02 -11.84
CA LYS A 9 0.60 27.38 -12.93
C LYS A 9 -0.87 27.84 -13.03
N GLY A 10 -1.30 28.81 -12.23
CA GLY A 10 -2.65 29.38 -12.25
C GLY A 10 -3.70 28.63 -11.43
N ASN A 11 -3.37 27.44 -10.88
CA ASN A 11 -4.28 26.64 -10.05
C ASN A 11 -4.50 27.29 -8.69
N LEU A 12 -5.75 27.31 -8.23
CA LEU A 12 -6.11 27.66 -6.85
C LEU A 12 -5.81 26.48 -5.93
N VAL A 13 -5.09 26.74 -4.85
CA VAL A 13 -4.76 25.77 -3.81
C VAL A 13 -5.28 26.32 -2.49
N ASP A 14 -6.17 25.56 -1.87
CA ASP A 14 -6.60 25.80 -0.51
C ASP A 14 -5.42 25.57 0.45
N VAL A 15 -5.04 26.61 1.21
CA VAL A 15 -3.99 26.57 2.23
C VAL A 15 -4.56 26.61 3.65
N ASN A 16 -5.84 26.26 3.80
CA ASN A 16 -6.49 26.12 5.08
C ASN A 16 -5.81 25.02 5.92
N VAL A 17 -5.32 25.40 7.09
CA VAL A 17 -4.81 24.48 8.10
C VAL A 17 -5.67 24.56 9.34
N ASP A 18 -6.26 23.42 9.70
CA ASP A 18 -6.98 23.20 10.95
C ASP A 18 -5.96 23.13 12.09
N SER A 19 -6.01 24.11 13.00
CA SER A 19 -5.06 24.23 14.10
C SER A 19 -5.22 23.14 15.15
N GLU A 20 -6.45 22.68 15.40
CA GLU A 20 -6.72 21.63 16.37
C GLU A 20 -6.16 20.31 15.84
N ARG A 21 -6.49 19.97 14.60
CA ARG A 21 -5.95 18.78 13.95
C ARG A 21 -4.43 18.83 13.78
N TYR A 22 -3.86 19.99 13.47
CA TYR A 22 -2.42 20.18 13.38
C TYR A 22 -1.72 19.90 14.72
N SER A 23 -2.29 20.38 15.83
CA SER A 23 -1.75 20.18 17.17
C SER A 23 -1.65 18.70 17.59
N GLN A 24 -2.50 17.85 17.00
CA GLN A 24 -2.50 16.40 17.21
C GLN A 24 -1.50 15.64 16.31
N SER A 25 -0.89 16.31 15.33
CA SER A 25 0.13 15.70 14.48
C SER A 25 1.44 15.51 15.25
N ILE A 26 2.32 14.62 14.77
CA ILE A 26 3.66 14.46 15.35
C ILE A 26 4.52 15.73 15.24
N HIS A 27 4.10 16.68 14.41
CA HIS A 27 4.77 17.95 14.17
C HIS A 27 4.00 19.14 14.78
N GLY A 28 2.92 18.89 15.54
CA GLY A 28 2.01 19.93 16.01
C GLY A 28 2.62 20.97 16.96
N GLY A 29 3.80 20.67 17.52
CA GLY A 29 4.57 21.59 18.37
C GLY A 29 5.50 22.54 17.60
N PHE A 30 5.63 22.41 16.27
CA PHE A 30 6.50 23.28 15.49
C PHE A 30 5.78 24.56 15.04
N ALA A 31 6.55 25.64 14.91
CA ALA A 31 6.07 26.83 14.21
C ALA A 31 5.98 26.53 12.70
N CYS A 32 5.04 27.16 11.98
CA CYS A 32 4.84 26.95 10.55
C CYS A 32 6.13 27.17 9.74
N ILE A 33 6.93 28.17 10.13
CA ILE A 33 8.19 28.54 9.50
C ILE A 33 9.31 27.50 9.64
N ALA A 34 9.13 26.48 10.51
CA ALA A 34 10.06 25.36 10.60
C ALA A 34 10.13 24.62 9.25
N CYS A 35 9.00 24.52 8.55
CA CYS A 35 8.93 23.96 7.20
C CYS A 35 8.81 25.07 6.14
N HIS A 36 7.96 26.06 6.38
CA HIS A 36 7.67 27.17 5.48
C HIS A 36 8.71 28.30 5.59
N LYS A 37 9.99 27.96 5.39
CA LYS A 37 11.14 28.83 5.66
C LYS A 37 11.23 30.07 4.78
N LYS A 38 10.53 30.10 3.65
CA LYS A 38 10.45 31.30 2.80
C LYS A 38 9.69 32.44 3.47
N PHE A 39 8.85 32.15 4.47
CA PHE A 39 8.01 33.13 5.15
C PHE A 39 8.62 33.54 6.48
N GLY A 40 8.53 34.82 6.82
CA GLY A 40 8.90 35.34 8.14
C GLY A 40 7.85 35.03 9.21
N MET A 41 8.22 35.15 10.49
CA MET A 41 7.29 34.96 11.62
C MET A 41 6.14 35.98 11.65
N ASN A 42 6.31 37.16 11.04
CA ASN A 42 5.34 38.25 11.10
C ASN A 42 4.57 38.38 9.76
N PRO A 43 3.27 38.05 9.72
CA PRO A 43 2.46 38.11 8.50
C PRO A 43 2.11 39.54 8.05
N HIS A 44 2.45 40.57 8.83
CA HIS A 44 2.14 41.99 8.55
C HIS A 44 3.38 42.83 8.16
N LYS A 45 4.56 42.20 8.00
CA LYS A 45 5.71 42.86 7.36
C LYS A 45 5.85 42.33 5.94
N PRO A 46 6.19 43.17 4.94
CA PRO A 46 6.63 42.69 3.63
C PRO A 46 7.74 41.69 3.90
N THR A 47 7.53 40.45 3.49
CA THR A 47 8.37 39.30 3.80
C THR A 47 9.83 39.64 3.57
N ALA A 48 10.60 39.84 4.64
CA ALA A 48 11.99 39.45 4.58
C ALA A 48 11.93 37.96 4.25
N MET A 49 12.36 37.58 3.03
CA MET A 49 12.47 36.17 2.66
C MET A 49 13.30 35.52 3.76
N GLY A 50 12.73 34.55 4.47
CA GLY A 50 13.48 33.87 5.51
C GLY A 50 14.73 33.25 4.90
N ASP A 51 15.85 33.30 5.62
CA ASP A 51 17.10 32.71 5.15
C ASP A 51 16.92 31.20 5.03
N VAL A 52 16.68 30.72 3.80
CA VAL A 52 16.56 29.30 3.51
C VAL A 52 17.98 28.73 3.40
N PRO A 53 18.32 27.69 4.17
CA PRO A 53 19.61 27.01 4.05
C PRO A 53 19.91 26.60 2.59
N LYS A 54 21.18 26.69 2.18
CA LYS A 54 21.59 26.42 0.79
C LYS A 54 21.28 24.99 0.35
N ASP A 55 21.45 24.03 1.24
CA ASP A 55 21.14 22.62 1.03
C ASP A 55 19.65 22.39 0.78
N ILE A 56 18.78 23.06 1.56
CA ILE A 56 17.32 23.00 1.38
C ILE A 56 16.92 23.68 0.07
N THR A 57 17.56 24.80 -0.29
CA THR A 57 17.32 25.47 -1.58
C THR A 57 17.66 24.57 -2.77
N VAL A 58 18.79 23.86 -2.70
CA VAL A 58 19.21 22.88 -3.73
C VAL A 58 18.29 21.67 -3.77
N ALA A 59 17.83 21.18 -2.61
CA ALA A 59 16.86 20.07 -2.56
C ALA A 59 15.51 20.49 -3.15
N ALA A 60 15.01 21.68 -2.79
CA ALA A 60 13.76 22.25 -3.27
C ALA A 60 13.76 22.44 -4.79
N SER A 61 14.87 22.90 -5.38
CA SER A 61 14.97 23.07 -6.84
C SER A 61 14.87 21.74 -7.59
N LYS A 62 15.40 20.65 -7.01
CA LYS A 62 15.32 19.31 -7.60
C LYS A 62 13.91 18.71 -7.58
N ILE A 63 13.07 19.09 -6.61
CA ILE A 63 11.72 18.53 -6.42
C ILE A 63 10.59 19.51 -6.75
N SER A 64 10.91 20.69 -7.29
CA SER A 64 9.95 21.76 -7.56
C SER A 64 8.77 21.31 -8.42
N HIS A 65 9.02 20.45 -9.40
CA HIS A 65 7.99 19.88 -10.28
C HIS A 65 7.00 18.94 -9.57
N LYS A 66 7.38 18.34 -8.43
CA LYS A 66 6.53 17.46 -7.60
C LYS A 66 5.75 18.23 -6.54
N ALA A 67 6.26 19.39 -6.11
CA ALA A 67 5.62 20.18 -5.08
C ALA A 67 4.30 20.79 -5.58
N LYS A 68 3.25 20.69 -4.75
CA LYS A 68 1.94 21.28 -5.07
C LYS A 68 1.92 22.81 -4.89
N ALA A 69 2.62 23.30 -3.87
CA ALA A 69 2.59 24.70 -3.47
C ALA A 69 3.97 25.21 -3.06
N ASP A 70 4.60 24.56 -2.07
CA ASP A 70 5.87 25.00 -1.50
C ASP A 70 6.95 23.91 -1.60
N PRO A 71 7.88 24.01 -2.56
CA PRO A 71 8.98 23.06 -2.70
C PRO A 71 10.02 23.17 -1.57
N VAL A 72 10.13 24.32 -0.90
CA VAL A 72 11.01 24.46 0.26
C VAL A 72 10.45 23.68 1.44
N ALA A 73 9.14 23.79 1.70
CA ALA A 73 8.49 22.99 2.74
C ALA A 73 8.57 21.48 2.45
N LEU A 74 8.45 21.06 1.18
CA LEU A 74 8.62 19.65 0.82
C LEU A 74 10.07 19.15 1.04
N ALA A 75 11.06 20.03 0.85
CA ALA A 75 12.47 19.73 1.09
C ALA A 75 12.87 19.81 2.57
N ALA A 76 12.14 20.57 3.39
CA ALA A 76 12.46 20.81 4.80
C ALA A 76 12.57 19.52 5.64
N CYS A 77 11.95 18.42 5.20
CA CYS A 77 12.11 17.10 5.79
C CYS A 77 13.59 16.70 5.94
N SER A 78 14.48 17.08 5.01
CA SER A 78 15.88 16.64 5.03
C SER A 78 16.71 17.23 6.15
N GLU A 79 16.27 18.34 6.76
CA GLU A 79 16.98 19.00 7.86
C GLU A 79 16.90 18.17 9.15
N CYS A 80 15.71 17.66 9.48
CA CYS A 80 15.51 16.81 10.67
C CYS A 80 15.60 15.32 10.37
N HIS A 81 15.23 14.88 9.16
CA HIS A 81 15.24 13.47 8.75
C HIS A 81 16.32 13.16 7.70
N GLY A 82 17.49 13.80 7.79
CA GLY A 82 18.53 13.71 6.76
C GLY A 82 18.97 12.30 6.37
N ALA A 83 19.09 11.37 7.33
CA ALA A 83 19.43 9.98 7.03
C ALA A 83 18.33 9.26 6.22
N ILE A 84 17.07 9.43 6.62
CA ILE A 84 15.92 8.86 5.91
C ILE A 84 15.73 9.52 4.54
N TYR A 85 15.92 10.83 4.47
CA TYR A 85 15.84 11.57 3.21
C TYR A 85 16.88 11.03 2.21
N LYS A 86 18.14 10.86 2.63
CA LYS A 86 19.19 10.23 1.80
C LYS A 86 18.83 8.81 1.37
N SER A 87 18.26 8.02 2.28
CA SER A 87 17.76 6.67 1.95
C SER A 87 16.69 6.74 0.85
N TRP A 88 15.72 7.64 0.97
CA TRP A 88 14.67 7.82 -0.04
C TRP A 88 15.24 8.29 -1.38
N GLN A 89 16.21 9.21 -1.38
CA GLN A 89 16.89 9.65 -2.62
C GLN A 89 17.51 8.48 -3.38
N ASN A 90 18.02 7.47 -2.66
CA ASN A 90 18.62 6.27 -3.24
C ASN A 90 17.59 5.19 -3.63
N SER A 91 16.31 5.36 -3.27
CA SER A 91 15.23 4.46 -3.67
C SER A 91 14.79 4.70 -5.11
N ILE A 92 14.05 3.75 -5.69
CA ILE A 92 13.45 3.91 -7.02
C ILE A 92 12.45 5.07 -7.05
N HIS A 93 11.72 5.30 -5.95
CA HIS A 93 10.78 6.41 -5.84
C HIS A 93 11.51 7.77 -5.85
N GLY A 94 12.55 7.92 -5.03
CA GLY A 94 13.37 9.14 -5.01
C GLY A 94 14.10 9.37 -6.33
N SER A 95 14.62 8.31 -6.97
CA SER A 95 15.24 8.41 -8.30
C SER A 95 14.24 8.86 -9.38
N ASN A 96 13.00 8.37 -9.35
CA ASN A 96 11.96 8.81 -10.28
C ASN A 96 11.63 10.30 -10.10
N VAL A 97 11.56 10.80 -8.86
CA VAL A 97 11.32 12.23 -8.58
C VAL A 97 12.54 13.08 -8.93
N ILE A 98 13.72 12.76 -8.40
CA ILE A 98 14.89 13.65 -8.46
C ILE A 98 15.63 13.53 -9.78
N SER A 99 15.93 12.30 -10.20
CA SER A 99 16.76 12.04 -11.38
C SER A 99 15.95 12.07 -12.66
N LYS A 100 14.78 11.42 -12.67
CA LYS A 100 13.89 11.35 -13.85
C LYS A 100 12.87 12.48 -13.93
N LYS A 101 12.80 13.36 -12.93
CA LYS A 101 11.91 14.53 -12.86
C LYS A 101 10.43 14.20 -13.06
N GLN A 102 10.01 13.04 -12.57
CA GLN A 102 8.64 12.55 -12.73
C GLN A 102 7.73 13.05 -11.61
N THR A 103 6.55 13.54 -11.97
CA THR A 103 5.56 14.08 -11.01
C THR A 103 4.75 13.00 -10.29
N ASP A 104 4.76 11.78 -10.81
CA ASP A 104 4.08 10.59 -10.29
C ASP A 104 5.00 9.66 -9.49
N GLY A 105 6.27 10.05 -9.28
CA GLY A 105 7.15 9.39 -8.31
C GLY A 105 6.72 9.70 -6.88
N ALA A 106 6.76 8.69 -5.99
CA ALA A 106 6.35 8.87 -4.60
C ALA A 106 7.38 9.68 -3.78
N SER A 107 6.88 10.70 -3.10
CA SER A 107 7.57 11.52 -2.10
C SER A 107 7.10 11.16 -0.69
N CYS A 108 7.69 11.78 0.34
CA CYS A 108 7.35 11.52 1.74
C CYS A 108 5.85 11.62 2.02
N ILE A 109 5.20 12.65 1.44
CA ILE A 109 3.80 12.98 1.69
C ILE A 109 2.82 12.08 0.95
N ASP A 110 3.28 11.36 -0.09
CA ASP A 110 2.42 10.42 -0.83
C ASP A 110 2.19 9.14 -0.01
N CYS A 111 3.08 8.82 0.93
CA CYS A 111 2.87 7.70 1.87
C CYS A 111 2.42 8.17 3.25
N HIS A 112 2.99 9.23 3.81
CA HIS A 112 2.68 9.70 5.17
C HIS A 112 1.47 10.65 5.25
N GLY A 113 0.99 11.13 4.10
CA GLY A 113 -0.07 12.14 4.01
C GLY A 113 0.44 13.56 4.19
N SER A 114 -0.49 14.48 4.48
CA SER A 114 -0.18 15.91 4.65
C SER A 114 0.83 16.14 5.76
N PRO A 115 1.91 16.93 5.55
CA PRO A 115 2.87 17.33 6.59
C PRO A 115 2.23 17.95 7.84
N HIS A 116 1.07 18.59 7.67
CA HIS A 116 0.31 19.20 8.77
C HIS A 116 -0.41 18.17 9.65
N TYR A 117 -0.66 16.97 9.15
CA TYR A 117 -1.50 15.97 9.83
C TYR A 117 -0.84 14.59 9.90
N ILE A 118 0.49 14.54 9.82
CA ILE A 118 1.24 13.28 9.93
C ILE A 118 1.02 12.70 11.34
N THR A 119 0.64 11.43 11.38
CA THR A 119 0.44 10.68 12.62
C THR A 119 1.42 9.50 12.70
N SER A 120 1.62 8.99 13.91
CA SER A 120 2.45 7.82 14.16
C SER A 120 1.96 6.60 13.40
N LYS A 121 2.90 5.73 12.96
CA LYS A 121 2.57 4.43 12.34
C LYS A 121 1.71 3.52 13.21
N LYS A 122 1.64 3.77 14.52
CA LYS A 122 0.82 3.02 15.48
C LYS A 122 -0.64 3.48 15.46
N THR A 123 -0.91 4.70 15.01
CA THR A 123 -2.26 5.25 14.92
C THR A 123 -3.02 4.54 13.82
N GLU A 124 -4.23 4.07 14.10
CA GLU A 124 -5.03 3.27 13.15
C GLU A 124 -5.41 4.03 11.88
N THR A 125 -5.61 5.35 11.98
CA THR A 125 -5.92 6.22 10.84
C THR A 125 -4.69 6.63 10.02
N SER A 126 -3.48 6.28 10.46
CA SER A 126 -2.25 6.59 9.72
C SER A 126 -2.20 5.78 8.43
N THR A 127 -1.93 6.44 7.31
CA THR A 127 -1.74 5.80 5.99
C THR A 127 -0.60 4.79 5.99
N ILE A 128 0.39 4.96 6.88
CA ILE A 128 1.51 4.03 7.04
C ILE A 128 1.32 3.03 8.19
N ASN A 129 0.12 2.97 8.79
CA ASN A 129 -0.22 1.89 9.72
C ASN A 129 -0.15 0.55 8.98
N LYS A 130 0.31 -0.51 9.63
CA LYS A 130 0.42 -1.84 9.02
C LYS A 130 -0.89 -2.31 8.36
N LYS A 131 -2.05 -1.98 8.93
CA LYS A 131 -3.39 -2.28 8.38
C LYS A 131 -3.78 -1.45 7.14
N ASN A 132 -3.02 -0.40 6.83
CA ASN A 132 -3.30 0.52 5.73
C ASN A 132 -2.22 0.49 4.64
N VAL A 133 -1.01 -0.03 4.93
CA VAL A 133 0.12 -0.05 3.98
C VAL A 133 -0.26 -0.65 2.63
N VAL A 134 -1.00 -1.76 2.60
CA VAL A 134 -1.41 -2.41 1.34
C VAL A 134 -2.25 -1.46 0.48
N LYS A 135 -3.19 -0.74 1.11
CA LYS A 135 -4.00 0.28 0.44
C LYS A 135 -3.15 1.45 -0.04
N THR A 136 -2.26 1.97 0.81
CA THR A 136 -1.37 3.10 0.50
C THR A 136 -0.47 2.81 -0.70
N CYS A 137 0.13 1.62 -0.77
CA CYS A 137 0.90 1.20 -1.95
C CYS A 137 -0.01 1.07 -3.19
N GLY A 138 -1.22 0.55 -3.01
CA GLY A 138 -2.19 0.34 -4.07
C GLY A 138 -2.74 1.60 -4.73
N GLU A 139 -2.69 2.75 -4.06
CA GLU A 139 -3.07 4.03 -4.67
C GLU A 139 -2.28 4.33 -5.94
N CYS A 140 -1.08 3.76 -6.09
CA CYS A 140 -0.26 3.88 -7.29
C CYS A 140 0.02 2.52 -7.96
N HIS A 141 0.31 1.47 -7.20
CA HIS A 141 0.73 0.18 -7.76
C HIS A 141 -0.41 -0.64 -8.40
N GLU A 142 -1.67 -0.22 -8.27
CA GLU A 142 -2.80 -0.82 -9.00
C GLU A 142 -3.23 -0.01 -10.23
N LYS A 143 -2.60 1.14 -10.49
CA LYS A 143 -2.92 1.97 -11.66
C LYS A 143 -2.26 1.42 -12.90
N GLU A 144 -3.07 0.95 -13.86
CA GLU A 144 -2.58 0.45 -15.15
C GLU A 144 -1.67 1.45 -15.88
N GLU A 145 -2.02 2.73 -15.89
CA GLU A 145 -1.23 3.76 -16.56
C GLU A 145 0.18 3.87 -15.98
N LEU A 146 0.32 3.75 -14.66
CA LEU A 146 1.62 3.76 -14.00
C LEU A 146 2.37 2.44 -14.24
N ALA A 147 1.65 1.31 -14.21
CA ALA A 147 2.22 -0.01 -14.49
C ALA A 147 2.82 -0.08 -15.89
N LYS A 148 2.11 0.44 -16.91
CA LYS A 148 2.59 0.54 -18.29
C LYS A 148 3.78 1.49 -18.41
N LYS A 149 3.69 2.70 -17.83
CA LYS A 149 4.74 3.73 -17.89
C LYS A 149 6.06 3.27 -17.28
N TYR A 150 6.00 2.60 -16.14
CA TYR A 150 7.17 2.18 -15.37
C TYR A 150 7.54 0.71 -15.56
N ASN A 151 6.81 0.00 -16.41
CA ASN A 151 6.98 -1.41 -16.69
C ASN A 151 7.03 -2.28 -15.41
N PHE A 152 6.14 -1.99 -14.46
CA PHE A 152 5.88 -2.90 -13.34
C PHE A 152 4.59 -3.69 -13.62
N GLY A 153 4.46 -4.87 -13.04
CA GLY A 153 3.32 -5.75 -13.31
C GLY A 153 1.97 -5.07 -12.99
N THR A 154 0.94 -5.34 -13.78
CA THR A 154 -0.46 -4.96 -13.47
C THR A 154 -1.05 -5.89 -12.39
N HIS A 155 -2.19 -5.54 -11.77
CA HIS A 155 -2.90 -6.42 -10.80
C HIS A 155 -2.08 -6.83 -9.56
N ILE A 156 -1.22 -5.95 -9.05
CA ILE A 156 -0.32 -6.28 -7.92
C ILE A 156 -1.12 -6.54 -6.63
N LEU A 157 -2.12 -5.70 -6.36
CA LEU A 157 -2.96 -5.85 -5.17
C LEU A 157 -3.86 -7.07 -5.29
N GLU A 158 -4.47 -7.29 -6.44
CA GLU A 158 -5.25 -8.51 -6.69
C GLU A 158 -4.41 -9.76 -6.37
N ARG A 159 -3.19 -9.85 -6.92
CA ARG A 159 -2.25 -10.96 -6.66
C ARG A 159 -1.86 -11.08 -5.19
N TYR A 160 -1.64 -9.95 -4.52
CA TYR A 160 -1.35 -9.96 -3.09
C TYR A 160 -2.54 -10.49 -2.30
N TYR A 161 -3.76 -10.01 -2.54
CA TYR A 161 -4.96 -10.41 -1.83
C TYR A 161 -5.34 -11.88 -2.06
N GLU A 162 -5.10 -12.41 -3.26
CA GLU A 162 -5.30 -13.83 -3.57
C GLU A 162 -4.28 -14.75 -2.87
N SER A 163 -3.09 -14.22 -2.52
CA SER A 163 -2.06 -14.97 -1.83
C SER A 163 -2.46 -15.36 -0.40
N PHE A 164 -1.80 -16.39 0.14
CA PHE A 164 -1.97 -16.75 1.56
C PHE A 164 -1.64 -15.60 2.52
N HIS A 165 -0.66 -14.76 2.18
CA HIS A 165 -0.32 -13.58 2.96
C HIS A 165 -1.44 -12.54 2.94
N GLY A 166 -2.01 -12.27 1.77
CA GLY A 166 -3.13 -11.34 1.62
C GLY A 166 -4.40 -11.82 2.30
N LYS A 167 -4.76 -13.10 2.17
CA LYS A 167 -5.89 -13.69 2.90
C LYS A 167 -5.70 -13.57 4.41
N LYS A 168 -4.50 -13.87 4.90
CA LYS A 168 -4.15 -13.73 6.33
C LYS A 168 -4.21 -12.27 6.79
N TYR A 169 -3.79 -11.33 5.93
CA TYR A 169 -3.90 -9.89 6.17
C TYR A 169 -5.35 -9.42 6.25
N ILE A 170 -6.22 -9.86 5.33
CA ILE A 170 -7.65 -9.53 5.32
C ILE A 170 -8.34 -10.04 6.59
N LEU A 171 -7.96 -11.22 7.08
CA LEU A 171 -8.45 -11.78 8.34
C LEU A 171 -7.91 -11.06 9.60
N GLY A 172 -7.08 -10.03 9.46
CA GLY A 172 -6.60 -9.22 10.57
C GLY A 172 -5.46 -9.83 11.40
N HIS A 173 -4.79 -10.86 10.89
CA HIS A 173 -3.65 -11.44 11.59
C HIS A 173 -2.46 -10.48 11.63
N GLN A 174 -2.02 -10.13 12.84
CA GLN A 174 -0.94 -9.16 13.09
C GLN A 174 0.40 -9.51 12.41
N ASN A 175 0.66 -10.81 12.24
CA ASN A 175 1.90 -11.33 11.64
C ASN A 175 1.80 -11.56 10.13
N ALA A 176 0.70 -11.16 9.48
CA ALA A 176 0.65 -11.16 8.02
C ALA A 176 1.67 -10.15 7.47
N PRO A 177 2.52 -10.54 6.50
CA PRO A 177 3.45 -9.61 5.89
C PRO A 177 2.71 -8.70 4.90
N VAL A 178 3.07 -7.42 4.89
CA VAL A 178 2.60 -6.41 3.93
C VAL A 178 3.72 -6.04 2.96
N CYS A 179 3.44 -5.15 2.01
CA CYS A 179 4.37 -4.75 0.94
C CYS A 179 5.77 -4.41 1.47
N THR A 180 5.85 -3.67 2.57
CA THR A 180 7.11 -3.18 3.16
C THR A 180 7.93 -4.26 3.87
N ASP A 181 7.31 -5.37 4.30
CA ASP A 181 8.02 -6.49 4.93
C ASP A 181 8.93 -7.22 3.92
N CYS A 182 8.55 -7.19 2.64
CA CYS A 182 9.32 -7.76 1.53
C CYS A 182 10.12 -6.68 0.78
N HIS A 183 9.52 -5.53 0.43
CA HIS A 183 10.12 -4.56 -0.49
C HIS A 183 10.92 -3.42 0.17
N SER A 184 10.99 -3.36 1.51
CA SER A 184 11.45 -2.17 2.25
C SER A 184 10.47 -0.99 2.14
N TYR A 185 10.81 0.17 2.72
CA TYR A 185 9.93 1.34 2.79
C TYR A 185 10.62 2.65 2.41
N HIS A 186 11.79 2.97 2.99
CA HIS A 186 12.54 4.20 2.65
C HIS A 186 13.70 3.98 1.67
N ASN A 187 14.02 2.72 1.32
CA ASN A 187 15.05 2.39 0.33
C ASN A 187 14.51 1.33 -0.64
N VAL A 188 13.27 1.50 -1.11
CA VAL A 188 12.65 0.55 -2.03
C VAL A 188 13.45 0.53 -3.33
N LYS A 189 13.84 -0.67 -3.78
CA LYS A 189 14.58 -0.90 -5.01
C LYS A 189 13.75 -1.71 -6.00
N GLN A 190 14.13 -1.66 -7.28
CA GLN A 190 13.55 -2.54 -8.29
C GLN A 190 13.91 -4.01 -7.97
N TRP A 191 13.14 -4.96 -8.47
CA TRP A 191 13.36 -6.37 -8.12
C TRP A 191 14.60 -6.96 -8.80
N GLU A 192 15.08 -6.34 -9.86
CA GLU A 192 16.32 -6.67 -10.57
C GLU A 192 17.57 -6.14 -9.87
N ASP A 193 17.43 -5.15 -8.97
CA ASP A 193 18.55 -4.58 -8.24
C ASP A 193 19.08 -5.61 -7.22
N PRO A 194 20.38 -6.00 -7.25
CA PRO A 194 20.96 -6.96 -6.31
C PRO A 194 20.85 -6.54 -4.83
N MET A 195 20.67 -5.25 -4.54
CA MET A 195 20.45 -4.75 -3.19
C MET A 195 18.99 -4.85 -2.74
N SER A 196 18.08 -5.23 -3.64
CA SER A 196 16.66 -5.38 -3.34
C SER A 196 16.41 -6.64 -2.53
N PRO A 197 15.67 -6.59 -1.40
CA PRO A 197 15.38 -7.81 -0.64
C PRO A 197 14.53 -8.82 -1.44
N VAL A 198 13.87 -8.38 -2.52
CA VAL A 198 13.07 -9.24 -3.41
C VAL A 198 13.80 -9.64 -4.69
N ALA A 199 15.10 -9.31 -4.80
CA ALA A 199 15.96 -9.86 -5.85
C ALA A 199 16.04 -11.38 -5.77
N TRP A 200 16.21 -12.04 -6.91
CA TRP A 200 16.16 -13.51 -6.99
C TRP A 200 17.06 -14.20 -5.96
N ASP A 201 18.28 -13.71 -5.78
CA ASP A 201 19.23 -14.29 -4.83
C ASP A 201 18.88 -13.97 -3.36
N ASN A 202 18.19 -12.86 -3.10
CA ASN A 202 17.87 -12.38 -1.74
C ASN A 202 16.54 -12.94 -1.20
N ARG A 203 15.67 -13.50 -2.07
CA ARG A 203 14.35 -14.01 -1.66
C ARG A 203 14.42 -15.07 -0.57
N THR A 204 15.44 -15.94 -0.61
CA THR A 204 15.62 -16.98 0.41
C THR A 204 15.79 -16.37 1.80
N GLU A 205 16.59 -15.30 1.91
CA GLU A 205 16.78 -14.56 3.16
C GLU A 205 15.51 -13.80 3.57
N THR A 206 14.87 -13.11 2.62
CA THR A 206 13.64 -12.34 2.89
C THR A 206 12.51 -13.22 3.39
N CYS A 207 12.25 -14.36 2.73
CA CYS A 207 11.28 -15.34 3.19
C CYS A 207 11.73 -16.01 4.50
N GLY A 208 13.03 -16.22 4.67
CA GLY A 208 13.67 -16.79 5.85
C GLY A 208 13.40 -16.03 7.16
N LYS A 209 13.06 -14.74 7.09
CA LYS A 209 12.65 -13.93 8.26
C LYS A 209 11.47 -14.53 9.01
N CYS A 210 10.56 -15.21 8.30
CA CYS A 210 9.38 -15.84 8.90
C CYS A 210 9.36 -17.36 8.68
N HIS A 211 9.91 -17.85 7.56
CA HIS A 211 9.93 -19.27 7.20
C HIS A 211 11.31 -19.89 7.48
N LYS A 212 11.46 -20.53 8.64
CA LYS A 212 12.71 -21.23 8.99
C LYS A 212 12.98 -22.37 8.01
N GLY A 213 14.24 -22.52 7.58
CA GLY A 213 14.64 -23.57 6.62
C GLY A 213 14.23 -23.29 5.17
N THR A 214 13.97 -22.03 4.82
CA THR A 214 13.66 -21.64 3.44
C THR A 214 14.80 -22.02 2.49
N THR A 215 14.47 -22.62 1.34
CA THR A 215 15.41 -23.00 0.29
C THR A 215 15.10 -22.28 -1.02
N LYS A 216 16.04 -22.30 -1.98
CA LYS A 216 15.80 -21.78 -3.34
C LYS A 216 14.57 -22.43 -4.00
N LYS A 217 14.34 -23.73 -3.77
CA LYS A 217 13.16 -24.47 -4.29
C LYS A 217 11.84 -23.98 -3.68
N PHE A 218 11.85 -23.59 -2.40
CA PHE A 218 10.67 -23.04 -1.73
C PHE A 218 10.26 -21.70 -2.35
N VAL A 219 11.23 -20.79 -2.55
CA VAL A 219 10.94 -19.44 -3.07
C VAL A 219 10.59 -19.43 -4.56
N THR A 220 10.98 -20.45 -5.33
CA THR A 220 10.56 -20.60 -6.74
C THR A 220 9.17 -21.20 -6.91
N ALA A 221 8.70 -21.99 -5.93
CA ALA A 221 7.36 -22.59 -5.98
C ALA A 221 6.24 -21.55 -5.77
N ILE A 222 6.53 -20.43 -5.09
CA ILE A 222 5.57 -19.38 -4.75
C ILE A 222 5.86 -18.14 -5.61
N THR A 223 5.44 -18.17 -6.87
CA THR A 223 5.47 -16.95 -7.70
C THR A 223 4.16 -16.18 -7.50
N HIS A 224 4.24 -14.85 -7.33
CA HIS A 224 3.08 -13.95 -7.28
C HIS A 224 2.39 -13.82 -8.65
N LYS A 225 2.46 -14.84 -9.51
CA LYS A 225 1.64 -14.88 -10.73
C LYS A 225 0.23 -15.31 -10.33
N PRO A 226 -0.81 -14.59 -10.75
CA PRO A 226 -2.18 -14.94 -10.44
C PRO A 226 -2.52 -16.25 -11.15
N ILE A 227 -3.46 -16.98 -10.56
CA ILE A 227 -4.14 -18.08 -11.22
C ILE A 227 -5.17 -17.43 -12.16
N GLY A 228 -4.75 -17.05 -13.37
CA GLY A 228 -5.57 -16.39 -14.37
C GLY A 228 -5.51 -17.08 -15.73
N LYS A 229 -6.25 -16.58 -16.75
CA LYS A 229 -6.20 -17.13 -18.13
C LYS A 229 -4.79 -17.16 -18.72
N ASP A 230 -3.91 -16.28 -18.26
CA ASP A 230 -2.50 -16.18 -18.69
C ASP A 230 -1.61 -17.30 -18.10
N ASN A 231 -2.14 -18.06 -17.13
CA ASN A 231 -1.59 -19.32 -16.62
C ASN A 231 -2.69 -20.40 -16.68
N PRO A 232 -2.97 -20.95 -17.87
CA PRO A 232 -4.16 -21.76 -18.11
C PRO A 232 -4.19 -23.04 -17.26
N ILE A 233 -3.03 -23.66 -17.02
CA ILE A 233 -2.98 -24.96 -16.32
C ILE A 233 -3.47 -24.85 -14.86
N PRO A 234 -2.89 -23.99 -13.98
CA PRO A 234 -3.42 -23.81 -12.63
C PRO A 234 -4.87 -23.32 -12.59
N TYR A 235 -5.26 -22.46 -13.55
CA TYR A 235 -6.59 -21.85 -13.58
C TYR A 235 -7.69 -22.89 -13.83
N TYR A 236 -7.59 -23.65 -14.93
CA TYR A 236 -8.58 -24.66 -15.26
C TYR A 236 -8.56 -25.82 -14.26
N PHE A 237 -7.37 -26.21 -13.75
CA PHE A 237 -7.27 -27.23 -12.72
C PHE A 237 -8.03 -26.84 -11.43
N GLY A 238 -7.84 -25.61 -10.94
CA GLY A 238 -8.56 -25.11 -9.77
C GLY A 238 -10.08 -25.03 -10.00
N LYS A 239 -10.51 -24.61 -11.19
CA LYS A 239 -11.94 -24.60 -11.56
C LYS A 239 -12.54 -25.99 -11.60
N ILE A 240 -11.85 -26.96 -12.20
CA ILE A 240 -12.29 -28.36 -12.25
C ILE A 240 -12.44 -28.92 -10.84
N LEU A 241 -11.43 -28.73 -9.97
CA LEU A 241 -11.51 -29.19 -8.58
C LEU A 241 -12.66 -28.53 -7.80
N THR A 242 -12.91 -27.24 -8.05
CA THR A 242 -14.02 -26.52 -7.40
C THR A 242 -15.37 -27.05 -7.87
N VAL A 243 -15.56 -27.26 -9.18
CA VAL A 243 -16.78 -27.83 -9.73
C VAL A 243 -16.99 -29.25 -9.22
N LEU A 244 -15.92 -30.06 -9.18
CA LEU A 244 -15.96 -31.41 -8.63
C LEU A 244 -16.38 -31.40 -7.16
N LEU A 245 -15.79 -30.54 -6.33
CA LEU A 245 -16.12 -30.41 -4.91
C LEU A 245 -17.60 -30.02 -4.71
N VAL A 246 -18.06 -29.00 -5.44
CA VAL A 246 -19.45 -28.53 -5.35
C VAL A 246 -20.41 -29.62 -5.82
N SER A 247 -20.09 -30.32 -6.92
CA SER A 247 -20.90 -31.42 -7.45
C SER A 247 -21.05 -32.55 -6.42
N VAL A 248 -19.96 -32.98 -5.78
CA VAL A 248 -19.98 -34.01 -4.73
C VAL A 248 -20.83 -33.56 -3.55
N ILE A 249 -20.69 -32.32 -3.10
CA ILE A 249 -21.49 -31.78 -1.98
C ILE A 249 -22.98 -31.76 -2.36
N VAL A 250 -23.34 -31.27 -3.55
CA VAL A 250 -24.73 -31.24 -4.03
C VAL A 250 -25.32 -32.64 -4.13
N PHE A 251 -24.55 -33.60 -4.65
CA PHE A 251 -24.98 -34.99 -4.74
C PHE A 251 -25.25 -35.60 -3.36
N ILE A 252 -24.32 -35.44 -2.41
CA ILE A 252 -24.48 -35.96 -1.04
C ILE A 252 -25.70 -35.32 -0.35
N VAL A 253 -25.83 -33.99 -0.43
CA VAL A 253 -26.98 -33.28 0.16
C VAL A 253 -28.30 -33.75 -0.49
N GLY A 254 -28.32 -33.90 -1.82
CA GLY A 254 -29.48 -34.41 -2.53
C GLY A 254 -29.85 -35.84 -2.12
N HIS A 255 -28.86 -36.72 -1.99
CA HIS A 255 -29.06 -38.10 -1.53
C HIS A 255 -29.68 -38.15 -0.14
N VAL A 256 -29.13 -37.38 0.81
CA VAL A 256 -29.66 -37.28 2.18
C VAL A 256 -31.10 -36.74 2.18
N ILE A 257 -31.42 -35.74 1.36
CA ILE A 257 -32.79 -35.21 1.25
C ILE A 257 -33.76 -36.27 0.74
N VAL A 258 -33.37 -37.06 -0.27
CA VAL A 258 -34.20 -38.14 -0.82
C VAL A 258 -34.43 -39.24 0.22
N GLU A 259 -33.39 -39.61 0.98
CA GLU A 259 -33.48 -40.60 2.04
C GLU A 259 -34.42 -40.15 3.16
N VAL A 260 -34.24 -38.91 3.66
CA VAL A 260 -35.11 -38.31 4.67
C VAL A 260 -36.56 -38.23 4.17
N PHE A 261 -36.78 -37.86 2.91
CA PHE A 261 -38.12 -37.83 2.32
C PHE A 261 -38.75 -39.23 2.23
N SER A 262 -37.96 -40.24 1.85
CA SER A 262 -38.41 -41.64 1.82
C SER A 262 -38.80 -42.11 3.23
N GLU A 263 -37.98 -41.86 4.24
CA GLU A 263 -38.28 -42.26 5.62
C GLU A 263 -39.54 -41.58 6.17
N ILE A 264 -39.71 -40.28 5.90
CA ILE A 264 -40.91 -39.52 6.31
C ILE A 264 -42.14 -40.08 5.60
N ARG A 265 -42.06 -40.30 4.29
CA ARG A 265 -43.14 -40.90 3.50
C ARG A 265 -43.51 -42.26 4.09
N ASP A 266 -42.54 -43.16 4.25
CA ASP A 266 -42.78 -44.53 4.69
C ASP A 266 -43.36 -44.56 6.12
N ARG A 267 -42.94 -43.66 7.03
CA ARG A 267 -43.59 -43.49 8.35
C ARG A 267 -45.02 -42.99 8.26
N ILE A 268 -45.32 -42.03 7.39
CA ILE A 268 -46.69 -41.50 7.24
C ILE A 268 -47.63 -42.56 6.66
N PHE A 269 -47.18 -43.30 5.64
CA PHE A 269 -48.00 -44.33 5.01
C PHE A 269 -48.20 -45.55 5.92
N ARG A 270 -47.18 -46.01 6.66
CA ARG A 270 -47.32 -47.14 7.60
C ARG A 270 -48.28 -46.82 8.75
N LYS A 271 -48.27 -45.58 9.26
CA LYS A 271 -49.20 -45.12 10.30
C LYS A 271 -50.65 -45.04 9.82
N LYS A 272 -50.87 -44.99 8.50
CA LYS A 272 -52.20 -44.94 7.89
C LYS A 272 -52.81 -46.34 7.75
N GLU A 273 -51.97 -47.36 7.55
CA GLU A 273 -52.41 -48.77 7.52
C GLU A 273 -52.79 -49.29 8.92
N GLU A 274 -52.03 -48.93 9.96
CA GLU A 274 -52.31 -49.33 11.35
C GLU A 274 -53.60 -48.71 11.95
N HIS A 275 -54.21 -47.71 11.30
CA HIS A 275 -55.48 -47.11 11.73
C HIS A 275 -56.72 -47.66 10.98
N HIS A 276 -56.53 -48.60 10.05
CA HIS A 276 -57.60 -49.22 9.26
C HIS A 276 -57.83 -50.71 9.56
N GLU A 277 -57.10 -51.30 10.52
CA GLU A 277 -57.44 -52.54 11.22
C GLU A 277 -58.14 -52.24 12.56
#